data_AF-A0A164RH28-F1
#
_entry.id   AF-A0A164RH28-F1
#
_cell.length_a   1.000
_cell.length_b   1.000
_cell.length_c   1.000
_cell.angle_alpha   90.00
_cell.angle_beta   90.00
_cell.angle_gamma   90.00
#
_symmetry.space_group_name_H-M   'P 1'
#
loop_
_entity.id
_entity.type
_entity.pdbx_description
1 polymer ?
#
loop_
_entity_poly.entity_id
_entity_poly.type
_entity_poly.pdbx_seq_one_letter_code
_entity_poly.pdbx_strand_id
1 'polypeptide(L)'
;AVSKDERGFYRMFVAWLVSEDTPFTAGEAPTLRALFKWLEVNYQLPSGTTARSQLARLYADLHRMNLDSRIAYQHHSWTNRGMIHSFAGSIADWIDEDWNLKEPCVDMHVLEDDEHKG
;
A
#
# COMPACT_ATOMS: atom_id res chain seq x y z
N ALA A 1 -8.82 11.75 16.04
CA ALA A 1 -7.40 11.52 16.37
C ALA A 1 -7.11 10.03 16.26
N VAL A 2 -6.06 9.62 15.55
CA VAL A 2 -5.65 8.20 15.50
C VAL A 2 -5.15 7.81 16.89
N SER A 3 -5.64 6.71 17.44
CA SER A 3 -5.20 6.19 18.74
C SER A 3 -3.70 5.89 18.71
N LYS A 4 -2.96 6.21 19.78
CA LYS A 4 -1.54 5.84 19.91
C LYS A 4 -1.38 4.38 20.37
N ASP A 5 -2.07 3.48 19.69
CA ASP A 5 -2.02 2.03 19.88
C ASP A 5 -1.48 1.35 18.61
N GLU A 6 -1.22 0.04 18.68
CA GLU A 6 -0.68 -0.72 17.54
C GLU A 6 -1.58 -0.63 16.30
N ARG A 7 -2.90 -0.63 16.51
CA ARG A 7 -3.89 -0.50 15.44
C ARG A 7 -3.79 0.85 14.75
N GLY A 8 -3.67 1.93 15.52
CA GLY A 8 -3.48 3.27 15.00
C GLY A 8 -2.15 3.44 14.28
N PHE A 9 -1.08 2.83 14.80
CA PHE A 9 0.21 2.78 14.12
C PHE A 9 0.11 2.10 12.75
N TYR A 10 -0.50 0.91 12.63
CA TYR A 10 -0.65 0.24 11.34
C TYR A 10 -1.49 1.03 10.35
N ARG A 11 -2.55 1.70 10.82
CA ARG A 11 -3.35 2.59 9.96
C ARG A 11 -2.53 3.75 9.42
N MET A 12 -1.76 4.40 10.29
CA MET A 12 -0.89 5.51 9.89
C MET A 12 0.22 5.05 8.95
N PHE A 13 0.83 3.90 9.24
CA PHE A 13 1.88 3.32 8.42
C PHE A 13 1.36 3.01 7.01
N VAL A 14 0.21 2.35 6.89
CA VAL A 14 -0.40 2.06 5.58
C VAL A 14 -0.85 3.33 4.86
N ALA A 15 -1.38 4.33 5.58
CA ALA A 15 -1.71 5.62 4.98
C ALA A 15 -0.47 6.29 4.39
N TRP A 16 0.66 6.26 5.11
CA TRP A 16 1.95 6.74 4.62
C TRP A 16 2.42 5.95 3.39
N LEU A 17 2.24 4.62 3.39
CA LEU A 17 2.64 3.80 2.24
C LEU A 17 1.94 4.25 0.96
N VAL A 18 0.62 4.46 1.05
CA VAL A 18 -0.23 4.88 -0.07
C VAL A 18 -0.01 6.34 -0.44
N SER A 19 0.21 7.24 0.53
CA SER A 19 0.40 8.66 0.25
C SER A 19 1.72 8.98 -0.43
N GLU A 20 2.75 8.17 -0.19
CA GLU A 20 4.10 8.35 -0.73
C GLU A 20 4.46 7.33 -1.83
N ASP A 21 3.47 6.57 -2.33
CA ASP A 21 3.64 5.53 -3.36
C ASP A 21 4.79 4.55 -3.07
N THR A 22 4.93 4.16 -1.81
CA THR A 22 6.00 3.23 -1.39
C THR A 22 5.54 1.78 -1.44
N PRO A 23 6.46 0.82 -1.68
CA PRO A 23 6.10 -0.60 -1.72
C PRO A 23 5.51 -1.09 -0.40
N PHE A 24 4.54 -2.01 -0.44
CA PHE A 24 3.96 -2.58 0.79
C PHE A 24 4.96 -3.33 1.67
N THR A 25 6.07 -3.79 1.09
CA THR A 25 7.18 -4.43 1.78
C THR A 25 8.13 -3.42 2.46
N ALA A 26 7.86 -2.11 2.41
CA ALA A 26 8.74 -1.11 3.02
C ALA A 26 8.97 -1.33 4.52
N GLY A 27 7.99 -1.87 5.24
CA GLY A 27 8.15 -2.26 6.66
C GLY A 27 9.16 -3.39 6.90
N GLU A 28 9.53 -4.14 5.86
CA GLU A 28 10.49 -5.23 5.93
C GLU A 28 11.93 -4.76 5.69
N ALA A 29 12.12 -3.50 5.26
CA ALA A 29 13.41 -2.92 4.97
C ALA A 29 14.36 -3.00 6.20
N PRO A 30 15.55 -3.63 6.07
CA PRO A 30 16.49 -3.78 7.18
C PRO A 30 16.92 -2.44 7.79
N THR A 31 17.07 -1.40 6.96
CA THR A 31 17.45 -0.05 7.37
C THR A 31 16.36 0.64 8.17
N LEU A 32 15.09 0.46 7.80
CA LEU A 32 13.96 1.00 8.56
C LEU A 32 13.85 0.32 9.93
N ARG A 33 14.07 -0.99 9.99
CA ARG A 33 14.14 -1.75 11.25
C ARG A 33 15.27 -1.26 12.15
N ALA A 34 16.44 -0.99 11.57
CA ALA A 34 17.58 -0.43 12.30
C ALA A 34 17.27 0.97 12.84
N LEU A 35 16.60 1.81 12.05
CA LEU A 35 16.16 3.14 12.46
C LEU A 35 15.16 3.06 13.63
N PHE A 36 14.15 2.19 13.54
CA PHE A 36 13.17 1.98 14.61
C PHE A 36 13.84 1.53 15.91
N LYS A 37 14.83 0.63 15.80
CA LYS A 37 15.64 0.20 16.95
C LYS A 37 16.47 1.34 17.54
N TRP A 38 17.10 2.16 16.70
CA TRP A 38 17.90 3.31 17.14
C TRP A 38 17.05 4.38 17.83
N LEU A 39 15.83 4.60 17.33
CA LEU A 39 14.85 5.53 17.91
C LEU A 39 14.08 4.94 19.12
N GLU A 40 14.36 3.70 19.52
CA GLU A 40 13.65 2.99 20.60
C GLU A 40 12.11 2.94 20.39
N VAL A 41 11.69 2.77 19.14
CA VAL A 41 10.27 2.69 18.78
C VAL A 41 9.72 1.32 19.16
N ASN A 42 8.68 1.31 20.01
CA ASN A 42 8.05 0.08 20.53
C ASN A 42 6.91 -0.46 19.63
N TYR A 43 6.87 -0.07 18.36
CA TYR A 43 5.92 -0.60 17.38
C TYR A 43 6.61 -1.59 16.46
N GLN A 44 5.95 -2.71 16.18
CA GLN A 44 6.44 -3.66 15.18
C GLN A 44 6.18 -3.10 13.78
N LEU A 45 7.17 -3.14 12.90
CA LEU A 45 6.95 -2.78 11.50
C LEU A 45 6.07 -3.84 10.81
N PRO A 46 5.04 -3.45 10.04
CA PRO A 46 4.17 -4.40 9.36
C PRO A 46 4.91 -5.08 8.20
N SER A 47 4.59 -6.36 7.95
CA SER A 47 4.97 -7.03 6.71
C SER A 47 4.11 -6.56 5.53
N GLY A 48 4.51 -6.88 4.31
CA GLY A 48 3.71 -6.61 3.11
C GLY A 48 2.31 -7.21 3.21
N THR A 49 2.18 -8.42 3.74
CA THR A 49 0.87 -9.07 3.96
C THR A 49 0.05 -8.33 5.01
N THR A 50 0.66 -7.87 6.11
CA THR A 50 -0.03 -7.07 7.13
C THR A 50 -0.47 -5.73 6.56
N ALA A 51 0.38 -5.05 5.78
CA ALA A 51 0.06 -3.78 5.14
C ALA A 51 -1.15 -3.90 4.20
N ARG A 52 -1.15 -4.89 3.30
CA ARG A 52 -2.29 -5.17 2.39
C ARG A 52 -3.57 -5.50 3.15
N SER A 53 -3.48 -6.32 4.20
CA SER A 53 -4.64 -6.67 5.03
C SER A 53 -5.24 -5.44 5.73
N GLN A 54 -4.40 -4.51 6.18
CA GLN A 54 -4.83 -3.27 6.82
C GLN A 54 -5.39 -2.28 5.80
N LEU A 55 -4.83 -2.21 4.59
CA LEU A 55 -5.38 -1.43 3.49
C LEU A 55 -6.79 -1.91 3.11
N ALA A 56 -6.99 -3.22 2.96
CA ALA A 56 -8.30 -3.80 2.67
C ALA A 56 -9.35 -3.44 3.75
N ARG A 57 -8.93 -3.42 5.03
CA ARG A 57 -9.78 -2.97 6.15
C ARG A 57 -10.08 -1.47 6.10
N LEU A 58 -9.07 -0.65 5.80
CA LEU A 58 -9.22 0.81 5.62
C LEU A 58 -10.21 1.09 4.48
N TYR A 59 -10.04 0.42 3.35
CA TYR A 59 -10.96 0.51 2.22
C TYR A 59 -12.39 0.09 2.61
N ALA A 60 -12.56 -1.05 3.28
CA ALA A 60 -13.88 -1.49 3.72
C ALA A 60 -14.55 -0.51 4.71
N ASP A 61 -13.78 0.09 5.61
CA ASP A 61 -14.27 1.11 6.53
C ASP A 61 -14.68 2.39 5.77
N LEU A 62 -13.88 2.85 4.80
CA LEU A 62 -14.20 4.01 3.95
C LEU A 62 -15.39 3.75 3.03
N HIS A 63 -15.49 2.56 2.45
CA HIS A 63 -16.59 2.18 1.58
C HIS A 63 -17.93 2.15 2.34
N ARG A 64 -17.91 1.73 3.62
CA ARG A 64 -19.09 1.81 4.51
C ARG A 64 -19.49 3.24 4.87
N MET A 65 -18.59 4.21 4.73
CA MET A 65 -18.90 5.63 4.94
C MET A 65 -19.62 6.27 3.74
N ASN A 66 -19.90 5.49 2.68
CA ASN A 66 -20.71 5.91 1.53
C ASN A 66 -20.17 7.19 0.86
N LEU A 67 -18.85 7.23 0.65
CA LEU A 67 -18.20 8.29 -0.11
C LEU A 67 -18.75 8.26 -1.55
N ASP A 68 -19.26 9.40 -2.02
CA ASP A 68 -19.92 9.56 -3.34
C ASP A 68 -18.90 9.51 -4.51
N SER A 69 -17.62 9.34 -4.20
CA SER A 69 -16.51 9.29 -5.16
C SER A 69 -16.53 7.99 -5.96
N ARG A 70 -16.52 8.11 -7.29
CA ARG A 70 -16.29 6.99 -8.20
C ARG A 70 -14.79 6.71 -8.28
N ILE A 71 -14.40 5.50 -7.88
CA ILE A 71 -13.02 5.02 -7.99
C ILE A 71 -12.93 4.12 -9.21
N ALA A 72 -11.96 4.38 -10.09
CA ALA A 72 -11.52 3.48 -11.15
C ALA A 72 -10.25 2.75 -10.71
N TYR A 73 -10.03 1.55 -11.22
CA TYR A 73 -8.79 0.80 -11.00
C TYR A 73 -8.11 0.52 -12.33
N GLN A 74 -6.83 0.83 -12.42
CA GLN A 74 -5.95 0.46 -13.53
C GLN A 74 -5.05 -0.69 -13.08
N HIS A 75 -4.96 -1.72 -13.90
CA HIS A 75 -4.04 -2.84 -13.69
C HIS A 75 -3.03 -2.86 -14.82
N HIS A 76 -1.76 -2.68 -14.49
CA HIS A 76 -0.65 -2.69 -15.44
C HIS A 76 0.26 -3.87 -15.16
N SER A 77 0.53 -4.68 -16.18
CA SER A 77 1.58 -5.69 -16.14
C SER A 77 2.62 -5.40 -17.22
N TRP A 78 3.90 -5.47 -16.84
CA TRP A 78 5.00 -5.20 -17.77
C TRP A 78 6.26 -6.01 -17.40
N THR A 79 7.18 -6.15 -18.36
CA THR A 79 8.46 -6.83 -18.17
C THR A 79 9.62 -5.87 -18.35
N ASN A 80 10.77 -6.21 -17.75
CA ASN A 80 12.00 -5.46 -17.99
C ASN A 80 12.76 -5.94 -19.24
N ARG A 81 13.69 -5.12 -19.73
CA ARG A 81 14.57 -5.48 -20.84
C ARG A 81 15.43 -6.69 -20.42
N GLY A 82 15.22 -7.82 -21.09
CA GLY A 82 15.85 -9.11 -20.74
C GLY A 82 14.91 -10.14 -20.10
N MET A 83 13.63 -9.79 -19.86
CA MET A 83 12.60 -10.70 -19.32
C MET A 83 12.99 -11.37 -17.98
N ILE A 84 13.84 -10.71 -17.19
CA ILE A 84 14.32 -11.27 -15.91
C ILE A 84 13.24 -11.15 -14.84
N HIS A 85 12.40 -10.11 -14.92
CA HIS A 85 11.28 -9.89 -14.02
C HIS A 85 10.05 -9.41 -14.77
N SER A 86 8.91 -9.94 -14.35
CA SER A 86 7.57 -9.45 -14.69
C SER A 86 7.03 -8.71 -13.48
N PHE A 87 6.35 -7.59 -13.70
CA PHE A 87 5.79 -6.75 -12.65
C PHE A 87 4.28 -6.65 -12.86
N ALA A 88 3.54 -6.61 -11.77
CA ALA A 88 2.15 -6.21 -11.74
C ALA A 88 1.99 -5.00 -10.81
N GLY A 89 1.30 -3.98 -11.30
CA GLY A 89 0.93 -2.79 -10.57
C GLY A 89 -0.56 -2.55 -10.67
N SER A 90 -1.18 -2.13 -9.58
CA SER A 90 -2.56 -1.66 -9.54
C SER A 90 -2.59 -0.22 -9.04
N ILE A 91 -3.26 0.66 -9.76
CA ILE A 91 -3.43 2.08 -9.43
C ILE A 91 -4.92 2.33 -9.26
N ALA A 92 -5.31 3.13 -8.26
CA ALA A 92 -6.69 3.60 -8.13
C ALA A 92 -6.76 5.06 -8.55
N ASP A 93 -7.72 5.37 -9.42
CA ASP A 93 -7.95 6.72 -9.90
C ASP A 93 -9.28 7.24 -9.37
N TRP A 94 -9.28 8.41 -8.76
CA TRP A 94 -10.52 9.11 -8.43
C TRP A 94 -10.33 10.62 -8.39
N ILE A 95 -11.45 11.32 -8.36
CA ILE A 95 -11.50 12.77 -8.21
C ILE A 95 -11.95 13.07 -6.78
N ASP A 96 -11.17 13.84 -6.04
CA ASP A 96 -11.52 14.25 -4.68
C ASP A 96 -12.51 15.44 -4.65
N GLU A 97 -12.97 15.80 -3.45
CA GLU A 97 -13.93 16.89 -3.23
C GLU A 97 -13.41 18.26 -3.67
N ASP A 98 -12.08 18.43 -3.71
CA ASP A 98 -11.38 19.63 -4.14
C ASP A 98 -11.08 19.64 -5.65
N TRP A 99 -11.67 18.70 -6.40
CA TRP A 99 -11.49 18.53 -7.86
C TRP A 99 -10.04 18.23 -8.26
N ASN A 100 -9.29 17.51 -7.42
CA ASN A 100 -7.98 16.99 -7.75
C ASN A 100 -8.08 15.52 -8.16
N LEU A 101 -7.36 15.16 -9.23
CA LEU A 101 -7.12 13.78 -9.59
C LEU A 101 -6.16 13.14 -8.56
N LYS A 102 -6.53 11.96 -8.05
CA LYS A 102 -5.72 11.12 -7.17
C LYS A 102 -5.45 9.80 -7.87
N GLU A 103 -4.17 9.39 -7.90
CA GLU A 103 -3.70 8.20 -8.61
C GLU A 103 -2.67 7.40 -7.77
N PRO A 104 -2.93 7.05 -6.49
CA PRO A 104 -1.96 6.30 -5.71
C PRO A 104 -1.80 4.86 -6.20
N CYS A 105 -0.60 4.33 -6.02
CA CYS A 105 -0.32 2.91 -6.20
C CYS A 105 -0.97 2.09 -5.08
N VAL A 106 -1.91 1.22 -5.46
CA VAL A 106 -2.69 0.34 -4.56
C VAL A 106 -2.05 -1.02 -4.42
N ASP A 107 -1.24 -1.47 -5.38
CA ASP A 107 -0.42 -2.66 -5.26
C ASP A 107 0.71 -2.65 -6.26
N MET A 108 1.86 -3.18 -5.86
CA MET A 108 2.99 -3.43 -6.75
C MET A 108 3.76 -4.65 -6.26
N HIS A 109 3.98 -5.61 -7.15
CA HIS A 109 4.78 -6.78 -6.86
C HIS A 109 5.47 -7.32 -8.12
N VAL A 110 6.55 -8.06 -7.90
CA VAL A 110 7.20 -8.88 -8.93
C VAL A 110 6.36 -10.15 -9.05
N LEU A 111 5.98 -10.49 -10.28
CA LEU A 111 5.29 -11.73 -10.58
C LEU A 111 6.30 -12.88 -10.54
N GLU A 112 6.00 -13.90 -9.75
CA GLU A 112 6.77 -15.15 -9.75
C GLU A 112 6.42 -16.01 -10.98
N ASP A 113 7.25 -17.01 -11.26
CA ASP A 113 7.00 -17.95 -12.35
C ASP A 113 5.61 -18.59 -12.17
N ASP A 114 4.82 -18.61 -13.24
CA ASP A 114 3.44 -19.11 -13.32
C ASP A 114 2.31 -18.30 -12.63
N GLU A 115 2.56 -17.16 -11.97
CA GLU A 115 1.47 -16.31 -11.40
C GLU A 115 0.57 -15.65 -12.48
N HIS A 116 1.04 -15.59 -13.71
CA HIS A 116 0.31 -15.03 -14.86
C HIS A 116 -0.77 -15.99 -15.42
N LYS A 117 -0.92 -17.19 -14.86
CA LYS A 117 -1.86 -18.22 -15.35
C LYS A 117 -3.28 -18.13 -14.77
N GLY A 118 -3.52 -17.23 -13.81
CA GLY A 118 -4.85 -16.94 -13.26
C GLY A 118 -5.26 -17.79 -12.07
#